data_AF-A0A5P0YQY1-F1
#
_entry.id   AF-A0A5P0YQY1-F1
#
_cell.length_a   1.000
_cell.length_b   1.000
_cell.length_c   1.000
_cell.angle_alpha   90.00
_cell.angle_beta   90.00
_cell.angle_gamma   90.00
#
_symmetry.space_group_name_H-M   'P 1'
#
loop_
_entity.id
_entity.type
_entity.pdbx_description
1 polymer ?
#
loop_
_entity_poly.entity_id
_entity_poly.type
_entity_poly.pdbx_seq_one_letter_code
_entity_poly.pdbx_strand_id
1 'polypeptide(L)'
;MATDLPLPDFDQLSPGDLEHRVRALDRGQLERLLAHERDHADRPAVRALLENRMRQLDEGAERSPGGDAEQPPSGQAPPAGSPVSPDT
;
A
#
# COMPACT_ATOMS: atom_id res chain seq x y z
N MET A 1 7.65 2.13 -21.95
CA MET A 1 7.54 3.46 -21.32
C MET A 1 7.22 3.19 -19.87
N ALA A 2 8.10 3.56 -18.95
CA ALA A 2 7.88 3.32 -17.52
C ALA A 2 6.64 4.11 -17.11
N THR A 3 5.53 3.41 -16.91
CA THR A 3 4.30 4.02 -16.40
C THR A 3 4.64 4.52 -15.00
N ASP A 4 4.66 5.85 -14.81
CA ASP A 4 4.82 6.51 -13.52
C ASP A 4 3.60 6.18 -12.65
N LEU A 5 3.55 4.94 -12.16
CA LEU A 5 2.54 4.52 -11.23
C LEU A 5 2.87 5.14 -9.88
N PRO A 6 1.84 5.62 -9.16
CA PRO A 6 2.01 6.07 -7.79
C PRO A 6 2.41 4.93 -6.85
N LEU A 7 2.29 3.67 -7.29
CA LEU A 7 2.71 2.48 -6.54
C LEU A 7 3.81 1.70 -7.29
N PRO A 8 4.91 1.35 -6.60
CA PRO A 8 5.86 0.37 -7.13
C PRO A 8 5.22 -1.02 -7.17
N ASP A 9 5.61 -1.81 -8.19
CA ASP A 9 5.24 -3.22 -8.37
C ASP A 9 3.73 -3.50 -8.29
N PHE A 10 2.90 -2.53 -8.68
CA PHE A 10 1.44 -2.60 -8.57
C PHE A 10 0.83 -3.89 -9.12
N ASP A 11 1.32 -4.39 -10.26
CA ASP A 11 0.87 -5.63 -10.91
C ASP A 11 1.10 -6.88 -10.05
N GLN A 12 2.11 -6.84 -9.17
CA GLN A 12 2.46 -7.95 -8.28
C GLN A 12 1.73 -7.90 -6.93
N LEU A 13 1.03 -6.79 -6.63
CA LEU A 13 0.37 -6.62 -5.34
C LEU A 13 -0.91 -7.46 -5.23
N SER A 14 -1.10 -8.03 -4.05
CA SER A 14 -2.36 -8.69 -3.71
C SER A 14 -3.44 -7.66 -3.34
N PRO A 15 -4.74 -8.00 -3.47
CA PRO A 15 -5.82 -7.09 -3.09
C PRO A 15 -5.70 -6.62 -1.62
N GLY A 16 -5.27 -7.49 -0.71
CA GLY A 16 -5.00 -7.13 0.69
C GLY A 16 -3.95 -6.03 0.85
N ASP A 17 -2.81 -6.16 0.15
CA ASP A 17 -1.73 -5.17 0.13
C ASP A 17 -2.16 -3.83 -0.48
N LEU A 18 -3.06 -3.89 -1.48
CA LEU A 18 -3.62 -2.71 -2.12
C LEU A 18 -4.55 -1.96 -1.17
N GLU A 19 -5.37 -2.64 -0.36
CA GLU A 19 -6.30 -1.98 0.58
C GLU A 19 -5.62 -0.98 1.51
N HIS A 20 -4.41 -1.32 1.96
CA HIS A 20 -3.62 -0.45 2.84
C HIS A 20 -3.04 0.73 2.09
N ARG A 21 -2.51 0.50 0.89
CA ARG A 21 -1.83 1.54 0.10
C ARG A 21 -2.82 2.55 -0.48
N VAL A 22 -3.98 2.11 -0.97
CA VAL A 22 -5.00 2.99 -1.56
C VAL A 22 -5.62 3.99 -0.57
N ARG A 23 -5.47 3.77 0.75
CA ARG A 23 -5.93 4.72 1.77
C ARG A 23 -5.12 6.01 1.78
N ALA A 24 -3.82 5.93 1.49
CA ALA A 24 -2.92 7.08 1.41
C ALA A 24 -2.96 7.80 0.06
N LEU A 25 -3.59 7.19 -0.96
CA LEU A 25 -3.67 7.78 -2.30
C LEU A 25 -4.81 8.78 -2.43
N ASP A 26 -4.58 9.75 -3.31
CA ASP A 26 -5.59 10.68 -3.78
C ASP A 26 -6.38 10.12 -4.96
N ARG A 27 -7.56 10.71 -5.23
CA ARG A 27 -8.40 10.35 -6.37
C ARG A 27 -7.65 10.34 -7.70
N GLY A 28 -6.81 11.35 -7.97
CA GLY A 28 -6.05 11.40 -9.22
C GLY A 28 -5.00 10.28 -9.35
N GLN A 29 -4.53 9.74 -8.23
CA GLN A 29 -3.64 8.57 -8.23
C GLN A 29 -4.43 7.28 -8.44
N LEU A 30 -5.59 7.14 -7.81
CA LEU A 30 -6.48 5.99 -8.02
C LEU A 30 -6.93 5.88 -9.48
N GLU A 31 -7.20 7.00 -10.16
CA GLU A 31 -7.63 7.01 -11.57
C GLU A 31 -6.53 6.49 -12.50
N ARG A 32 -5.27 6.86 -12.23
CA ARG A 32 -4.12 6.32 -12.97
C ARG A 32 -3.99 4.81 -12.79
N LEU A 33 -4.14 4.33 -11.55
CA LEU A 33 -4.08 2.89 -11.27
C LEU A 33 -5.21 2.13 -11.95
N LEU A 34 -6.43 2.69 -11.96
CA LEU A 34 -7.58 2.05 -12.60
C LEU A 34 -7.39 1.95 -14.12
N ALA A 35 -6.84 2.99 -14.75
CA ALA A 35 -6.52 2.97 -16.17
C ALA A 35 -5.44 1.93 -16.50
N HIS A 36 -4.39 1.85 -15.68
CA HIS A 36 -3.33 0.86 -15.85
C HIS A 36 -3.83 -0.57 -15.65
N GLU A 37 -4.60 -0.81 -14.58
CA GLU A 37 -5.20 -2.11 -14.28
C GLU A 37 -6.04 -2.61 -15.45
N ARG A 38 -6.90 -1.77 -16.04
CA ARG A 38 -7.75 -2.12 -17.18
C ARG A 38 -6.97 -2.48 -18.44
N ASP A 39 -5.77 -1.93 -18.61
CA ASP A 39 -4.93 -2.14 -19.80
C ASP A 39 -4.02 -3.37 -19.65
N HIS A 40 -3.59 -3.70 -18.42
CA HIS A 40 -2.57 -4.72 -18.17
C HIS A 40 -3.13 -6.04 -17.62
N ALA A 41 -3.87 -6.01 -16.51
CA ALA A 41 -4.25 -7.22 -15.76
C ALA A 41 -5.77 -7.47 -15.66
N ASP A 42 -6.57 -6.41 -15.78
CA ASP A 42 -8.04 -6.34 -15.69
C ASP A 42 -8.64 -7.21 -14.57
N ARG A 43 -8.04 -7.19 -13.38
CA ARG A 43 -8.50 -8.00 -12.25
C ARG A 43 -9.73 -7.34 -11.62
N PRO A 44 -10.90 -8.01 -11.61
CA PRO A 44 -12.14 -7.40 -11.13
C PRO A 44 -12.09 -7.03 -9.65
N ALA A 45 -11.36 -7.79 -8.83
CA ALA A 45 -11.20 -7.51 -7.40
C ALA A 45 -10.41 -6.21 -7.14
N VAL A 46 -9.38 -5.94 -7.92
CA VAL A 46 -8.54 -4.73 -7.79
C VAL A 46 -9.31 -3.51 -8.27
N ARG A 47 -10.00 -3.62 -9.40
CA ARG A 47 -10.85 -2.54 -9.93
C ARG A 47 -11.94 -2.14 -8.94
N ALA A 48 -12.68 -3.11 -8.40
CA ALA A 48 -13.71 -2.88 -7.39
C ALA A 48 -13.16 -2.17 -6.14
N LEU A 49 -11.94 -2.51 -5.72
CA LEU A 49 -11.27 -1.86 -4.60
C LEU A 49 -10.96 -0.38 -4.90
N LEU A 50 -10.36 -0.09 -6.05
CA LEU A 50 -10.03 1.27 -6.47
C LEU A 50 -11.28 2.13 -6.62
N GLU A 51 -12.33 1.59 -7.24
CA GLU A 51 -13.63 2.26 -7.41
C GLU A 51 -14.30 2.55 -6.07
N ASN A 52 -14.30 1.57 -5.16
CA ASN A 52 -14.84 1.76 -3.81
C ASN A 52 -14.09 2.86 -3.04
N ARG A 53 -12.75 2.88 -3.14
CA ARG A 53 -11.94 3.91 -2.49
C ARG A 53 -12.20 5.30 -3.08
N MET A 54 -12.35 5.42 -4.40
CA MET A 54 -12.73 6.68 -5.05
C MET A 54 -14.08 7.19 -4.55
N ARG A 55 -15.07 6.30 -4.44
CA ARG A 55 -16.38 6.66 -3.91
C ARG A 55 -16.29 7.18 -2.47
N GLN A 56 -15.50 6.51 -1.61
CA GLN A 56 -15.28 6.99 -0.25
C GLN A 56 -14.70 8.42 -0.22
N LEU A 57 -13.76 8.75 -1.11
CA LEU A 57 -13.21 10.10 -1.22
C LEU A 57 -14.26 11.12 -1.71
N ASP A 58 -15.14 10.73 -2.64
CA ASP A 58 -16.22 11.57 -3.16
C ASP A 58 -17.30 11.83 -2.09
N GLU A 59 -17.58 10.83 -1.23
CA GLU A 59 -18.47 10.94 -0.06
C GLU A 59 -17.89 11.80 1.08
N GLY A 60 -16.68 12.35 0.90
CA GLY A 60 -16.04 13.23 1.88
C GLY A 60 -15.20 12.50 2.92
N ALA A 61 -14.85 11.22 2.71
CA ALA A 61 -13.86 10.57 3.55
C ALA A 61 -12.52 11.27 3.35
N GLU A 62 -12.02 11.90 4.40
CA GLU A 62 -10.69 12.51 4.39
C GLU A 62 -9.63 11.45 4.08
N ARG A 63 -8.65 11.84 3.25
CA ARG A 63 -7.45 11.02 3.01
C ARG A 63 -6.88 10.68 4.38
N SER A 64 -6.57 9.41 4.65
CA SER A 64 -5.78 9.12 5.86
C SER A 64 -4.50 9.94 5.74
N PRO A 65 -4.11 10.73 6.76
CA PRO A 65 -2.87 11.48 6.72
C PRO A 65 -1.71 10.48 6.72
N GLY A 66 -1.38 10.00 5.52
CA GLY A 66 -0.21 9.19 5.22
C GLY A 66 0.98 10.10 5.00
N GLY A 67 1.38 10.80 6.06
CA GLY A 67 2.69 11.37 6.22
C GLY A 67 3.20 10.89 7.57
N ASP A 68 4.12 9.94 7.56
CA ASP A 68 5.05 9.71 8.68
C ASP A 68 4.40 9.42 10.04
N ALA A 69 3.66 8.32 10.15
CA ALA A 69 3.40 7.72 11.46
C ALA A 69 3.63 6.21 11.36
N GLU A 70 4.90 5.84 11.55
CA GLU A 70 5.36 4.56 12.07
C GLU A 70 4.58 3.33 11.54
N GLN A 71 5.01 2.76 10.42
CA GLN A 71 4.86 1.32 10.28
C GLN A 71 5.74 0.69 11.38
N PRO A 72 5.22 0.02 12.42
CA PRO A 72 6.08 -0.90 13.15
C PRO A 72 6.52 -1.96 12.13
N PRO A 73 7.83 -2.19 11.93
CA PRO A 73 8.28 -3.28 11.10
C PRO A 73 7.85 -4.58 11.76
N SER A 74 6.82 -5.22 11.21
CA SER A 74 6.63 -6.67 11.37
C SER A 74 7.85 -7.35 10.75
N GLY A 75 8.91 -7.54 11.53
CA GLY A 75 10.10 -8.23 11.01
C GLY A 75 11.46 -8.08 11.71
N GLN A 76 11.57 -7.62 12.96
CA GLN A 76 12.86 -7.70 13.67
C GLN A 76 12.69 -8.35 15.05
N ALA A 77 12.90 -9.66 15.10
CA ALA A 77 13.47 -10.27 16.29
C ALA A 77 14.81 -9.54 16.57
N PRO A 78 15.10 -9.10 17.80
CA PRO A 78 16.32 -8.36 18.07
C PRO A 78 17.55 -9.28 17.87
N PRO A 79 18.52 -8.93 17.01
CA PRO A 79 19.85 -9.48 17.12
C PRO A 79 20.70 -8.58 18.05
N ALA A 80 21.62 -9.23 18.77
CA ALA A 80 22.66 -8.69 19.65
C ALA A 80 22.21 -8.36 21.09
N GLY A 81 22.89 -8.84 22.13
CA GLY A 81 24.14 -9.58 22.17
C GLY A 81 24.43 -10.02 23.60
N SER A 82 25.19 -11.11 23.72
CA SER A 82 25.75 -11.57 24.98
C SER A 82 26.57 -10.47 25.67
N PRO A 83 26.57 -10.42 27.00
CA PRO A 83 27.83 -10.37 27.70
C PRO A 83 27.98 -11.57 28.65
N VAL A 84 29.14 -12.20 28.53
CA VAL A 84 29.66 -13.29 29.37
C VAL A 84 29.62 -12.99 30.87
N SER A 85 29.54 -14.04 31.69
CA SER A 85 30.56 -14.39 32.70
C SER A 85 30.32 -15.80 33.25
N PRO A 86 31.26 -16.74 33.08
CA PRO A 86 31.38 -17.91 33.93
C PRO A 86 32.18 -17.52 35.18
N ASP A 87 31.62 -17.69 36.38
CA ASP A 87 32.46 -17.81 37.57
C ASP A 87 31.76 -18.61 38.68
N THR A 88 32.46 -19.69 39.05
CA THR A 88 32.36 -20.58 40.24
C THR A 88 31.16 -21.53 40.37
#